data_AF-A0A0N4UB46-F1
#
_entry.id   AF-A0A0N4UB46-F1
#
_cell.length_a   1.000
_cell.length_b   1.000
_cell.length_c   1.000
_cell.angle_alpha   90.00
_cell.angle_beta   90.00
_cell.angle_gamma   90.00
#
_symmetry.space_group_name_H-M   'P 1'
#
loop_
_entity.id
_entity.type
_entity.pdbx_description
1 polymer ?
#
loop_
_entity_poly.entity_id
_entity_poly.type
_entity_poly.pdbx_seq_one_letter_code
_entity_poly.pdbx_strand_id
1 'polypeptide(L)'
;MAKSPKMLYTSKIKFKVTNQPVLRNLKTIKKSCVASRYGHKQMLCPSRSSHHYDVCITSEQLCDDNIDCPGGEDENAINCLFYKSTKEQLKHIYNTVLLLADHATKQNSHREL
;
A
#
# COMPACT_ATOMS: atom_id res chain seq x y z
N MET A 1 17.20 -12.57 -43.08
CA MET A 1 18.42 -13.14 -42.48
C MET A 1 18.48 -12.71 -41.01
N ALA A 2 18.79 -13.67 -40.11
CA ALA A 2 18.97 -13.59 -38.65
C ALA A 2 17.83 -13.00 -37.78
N LYS A 3 16.95 -13.86 -37.24
CA LYS A 3 16.14 -13.58 -36.03
C LYS A 3 16.87 -14.16 -34.81
N SER A 4 17.33 -13.30 -33.90
CA SER A 4 17.83 -13.71 -32.57
C SER A 4 16.70 -14.22 -31.67
N PRO A 5 16.94 -15.23 -30.82
CA PRO A 5 15.93 -15.70 -29.88
C PRO A 5 15.79 -14.74 -28.69
N LYS A 6 14.54 -14.39 -28.34
CA LYS A 6 14.21 -13.68 -27.09
C LYS A 6 14.21 -14.69 -25.94
N MET A 7 15.14 -14.55 -25.02
CA MET A 7 15.18 -15.31 -23.76
C MET A 7 14.20 -14.68 -22.76
N LEU A 8 13.09 -15.37 -22.50
CA LEU A 8 12.11 -14.98 -21.47
C LEU A 8 12.53 -15.55 -20.12
N TYR A 9 13.14 -14.73 -19.27
CA TYR A 9 13.36 -15.08 -17.86
C TYR A 9 12.13 -14.62 -17.07
N THR A 10 11.19 -15.53 -16.78
CA THR A 10 10.11 -15.25 -15.82
C THR A 10 10.45 -15.94 -14.50
N SER A 11 11.13 -15.22 -13.62
CA SER A 11 11.28 -15.65 -12.23
C SER A 11 9.92 -15.45 -11.55
N LYS A 12 9.18 -16.55 -11.34
CA LYS A 12 7.98 -16.55 -10.49
C LYS A 12 8.42 -16.34 -9.04
N ILE A 13 8.39 -15.09 -8.58
CA ILE A 13 8.49 -14.78 -7.15
C ILE A 13 7.21 -15.30 -6.50
N LYS A 14 7.27 -16.47 -5.87
CA LYS A 14 6.21 -16.95 -5.00
C LYS A 14 6.43 -16.33 -3.62
N PHE A 15 5.68 -15.28 -3.30
CA PHE A 15 5.52 -14.85 -1.91
C PHE A 15 4.80 -15.96 -1.15
N LYS A 16 5.55 -16.72 -0.34
CA LYS A 16 4.95 -17.63 0.64
C LYS A 16 4.50 -16.79 1.81
N VAL A 17 3.26 -16.31 1.77
CA VAL A 17 2.61 -15.77 2.97
C VAL A 17 2.44 -16.95 3.92
N THR A 18 3.33 -17.04 4.92
CA THR A 18 3.14 -17.97 6.03
C THR A 18 1.93 -17.48 6.80
N ASN A 19 0.80 -18.15 6.58
CA ASN A 19 -0.44 -17.96 7.30
C ASN A 19 -0.21 -18.46 8.74
N GLN A 20 0.36 -17.60 9.60
CA GLN A 20 0.39 -17.87 11.03
C GLN A 20 -1.05 -17.86 11.54
N PRO A 21 -1.49 -18.88 12.31
CA PRO A 21 -2.83 -18.90 12.84
C PRO A 21 -2.92 -17.95 14.03
N VAL A 22 -3.08 -16.65 13.76
CA VAL A 22 -3.63 -15.71 14.75
C VAL A 22 -5.16 -15.83 14.75
N LEU A 23 -5.64 -17.01 15.13
CA LEU A 23 -7.05 -17.28 15.41
C LEU A 23 -7.18 -17.65 16.89
N ARG A 24 -7.21 -16.63 17.75
CA ARG A 24 -7.79 -16.74 19.10
C ARG A 24 -8.66 -15.50 19.35
N ASN A 25 -9.98 -15.72 19.36
CA ASN A 25 -11.05 -14.84 19.87
C ASN A 25 -11.48 -13.61 19.04
N LEU A 26 -11.96 -13.82 17.80
CA LEU A 26 -12.74 -12.81 17.05
C LEU A 26 -14.22 -12.82 17.50
N LYS A 27 -14.50 -12.28 18.69
CA LYS A 27 -15.86 -11.85 19.08
C LYS A 27 -15.88 -10.35 19.36
N THR A 28 -15.06 -9.62 18.60
CA THR A 28 -14.77 -8.20 18.81
C THR A 28 -15.22 -7.46 17.56
N ILE A 29 -16.14 -6.51 17.74
CA ILE A 29 -16.44 -5.44 16.78
C ILE A 29 -15.14 -5.07 16.08
N LYS A 30 -15.06 -5.21 14.75
CA LYS A 30 -13.87 -4.81 13.98
C LYS A 30 -13.56 -3.37 14.40
N LYS A 31 -12.54 -3.19 15.22
CA LYS A 31 -12.10 -1.87 15.63
C LYS A 31 -11.58 -1.19 14.36
N SER A 32 -12.41 -0.34 13.80
CA SER A 32 -12.08 0.45 12.62
C SER A 32 -12.04 1.90 13.02
N CYS A 33 -10.98 2.57 12.60
CA CYS A 33 -10.94 4.01 12.64
C CYS A 33 -12.06 4.58 11.77
N VAL A 34 -12.70 5.66 12.23
CA VAL A 34 -13.58 6.46 11.39
C VAL A 34 -12.76 7.06 10.23
N ALA A 35 -13.39 7.34 9.09
CA ALA A 35 -12.71 8.06 8.03
C ALA A 35 -12.21 9.42 8.56
N SER A 36 -11.04 9.87 8.09
CA SER A 36 -10.52 11.21 8.41
C SER A 36 -11.51 12.28 7.95
N ARG A 37 -11.34 13.53 8.43
CA ARG A 37 -12.15 14.68 8.00
C ARG A 37 -12.21 14.87 6.48
N TYR A 38 -11.17 14.41 5.78
CA TYR A 38 -11.05 14.45 4.32
C TYR A 38 -11.53 13.16 3.62
N GLY A 39 -12.14 12.22 4.34
CA GLY A 39 -12.58 10.93 3.80
C GLY A 39 -11.47 9.90 3.62
N HIS A 40 -10.23 10.23 3.99
CA HIS A 40 -9.12 9.26 3.93
C HIS A 40 -9.33 8.12 4.92
N LYS A 41 -9.07 6.89 4.45
CA LYS A 41 -9.12 5.69 5.27
C LYS A 41 -8.01 5.75 6.32
N GLN A 42 -8.40 5.63 7.58
CA GLN A 42 -7.47 5.58 8.71
C GLN A 42 -7.16 4.13 9.10
N MET A 43 -5.99 3.93 9.71
CA MET A 43 -5.49 2.64 10.21
C MET A 43 -5.33 2.72 11.72
N LEU A 44 -5.69 1.64 12.39
CA LEU A 44 -5.60 1.54 13.85
C LEU A 44 -4.20 1.09 14.25
N CYS A 45 -3.56 1.81 15.17
CA CYS A 45 -2.31 1.38 15.80
C CYS A 45 -2.54 0.09 16.61
N PRO A 46 -1.62 -0.90 16.55
CA PRO A 46 -1.71 -2.10 17.38
C PRO A 46 -1.70 -1.79 18.88
N SER A 47 -0.79 -0.91 19.32
CA SER A 47 -0.72 -0.42 20.69
C SER A 47 -1.73 0.69 20.95
N ARG A 48 -2.27 0.70 22.17
CA ARG A 48 -3.09 1.79 22.71
C ARG A 48 -2.22 2.87 23.34
N SER A 49 -2.76 4.07 23.46
CA SER A 49 -2.12 5.15 24.20
C SER A 49 -1.97 4.79 25.70
N SER A 50 -1.17 5.57 26.44
CA SER A 50 -1.03 5.45 27.90
C SER A 50 -2.38 5.49 28.64
N HIS A 51 -3.34 6.24 28.11
CA HIS A 51 -4.71 6.36 28.62
C HIS A 51 -5.67 5.31 28.04
N HIS A 52 -5.15 4.25 27.40
CA HIS A 52 -5.92 3.12 26.85
C HIS A 52 -6.86 3.48 25.69
N TYR A 53 -6.65 4.61 25.03
CA TYR A 53 -7.38 4.97 23.83
C TYR A 53 -6.81 4.27 22.60
N ASP A 54 -7.72 3.87 21.70
CA ASP A 54 -7.39 3.36 20.38
C ASP A 54 -6.89 4.54 19.51
N VAL A 55 -5.69 4.44 18.93
CA VAL A 55 -5.05 5.52 18.14
C VAL A 55 -5.17 5.19 16.65
N CYS A 56 -5.51 6.19 15.85
CA CYS A 56 -5.72 6.07 14.42
C CYS A 56 -4.80 7.02 13.66
N ILE A 57 -4.16 6.51 12.62
CA ILE A 57 -3.23 7.25 11.76
C ILE A 57 -3.67 7.19 10.30
N THR A 58 -3.26 8.16 9.50
CA THR A 58 -3.50 8.15 8.05
C THR A 58 -2.40 7.38 7.29
N SER A 59 -2.58 7.18 5.98
CA SER A 59 -1.54 6.58 5.12
C SER A 59 -0.30 7.45 4.96
N GLU A 60 -0.42 8.74 5.20
CA GLU A 60 0.66 9.73 5.08
C GLU A 60 1.59 9.67 6.29
N GLN A 61 1.04 9.30 7.45
CA GLN A 61 1.68 9.07 8.75
C GLN A 61 2.36 7.70 8.86
N LEU A 62 2.47 6.93 7.78
CA LEU A 62 3.23 5.68 7.78
C LEU A 62 4.62 5.92 7.21
N CYS A 63 5.64 5.58 8.00
CA CYS A 63 7.03 5.63 7.59
C CYS A 63 7.49 7.04 7.19
N ASP A 64 7.03 8.05 7.91
CA ASP A 64 7.31 9.47 7.70
C ASP A 64 8.41 10.02 8.64
N ASP A 65 9.08 9.11 9.35
CA ASP A 65 10.12 9.37 10.36
C ASP A 65 9.61 10.05 11.65
N ASN A 66 8.28 10.17 11.82
CA ASN A 66 7.63 10.59 13.05
C ASN A 66 6.91 9.41 13.72
N ILE A 67 7.01 9.30 15.05
CA ILE A 67 6.27 8.28 15.79
C ILE A 67 4.86 8.80 16.06
N ASP A 68 3.89 8.35 15.27
CA ASP A 68 2.45 8.61 15.43
C ASP A 68 1.76 7.52 16.25
N CYS A 69 2.21 6.26 16.15
CA CYS A 69 1.68 5.18 16.99
C CYS A 69 2.36 5.12 18.37
N PRO A 70 1.61 4.82 19.46
CA PRO A 70 2.18 4.76 20.81
C PRO A 70 3.33 3.77 21.00
N GLY A 71 3.38 2.70 20.19
CA GLY A 71 4.44 1.70 20.21
C GLY A 71 5.48 1.88 19.09
N GLY A 72 5.41 2.96 18.30
CA GLY A 72 6.28 3.18 17.14
C GLY A 72 6.14 2.13 16.04
N GLU A 73 4.98 1.45 15.95
CA GLU A 73 4.77 0.38 14.97
C GLU A 73 4.69 0.86 13.52
N ASP A 74 4.26 2.11 13.34
CA ASP A 74 4.26 2.88 12.11
C ASP A 74 5.68 3.08 11.55
N GLU A 75 6.67 3.25 12.43
CA GLU A 75 8.08 3.48 12.07
C GLU A 75 8.96 2.22 12.18
N ASN A 76 8.34 1.03 12.18
CA ASN A 76 9.10 -0.21 12.22
C ASN A 76 9.98 -0.38 10.96
N ALA A 77 11.30 -0.47 11.14
CA ALA A 77 12.27 -0.50 10.05
C ALA A 77 12.02 -1.62 9.01
N ILE A 78 11.64 -2.83 9.46
CA ILE A 78 11.39 -3.97 8.56
C ILE A 78 10.13 -3.70 7.73
N ASN A 79 9.07 -3.22 8.37
CA ASN A 79 7.82 -2.91 7.70
C ASN A 79 8.00 -1.73 6.72
N CYS A 80 8.73 -0.69 7.14
CA CYS A 80 8.98 0.49 6.33
C CYS A 80 9.84 0.19 5.10
N LEU A 81 10.79 -0.75 5.17
CA LEU A 81 11.56 -1.16 3.99
C LEU A 81 10.65 -1.67 2.86
N PHE A 82 9.69 -2.54 3.19
CA PHE A 82 8.74 -3.07 2.20
C PHE A 82 7.68 -2.04 1.81
N TYR A 83 7.20 -1.23 2.75
CA TYR A 83 6.22 -0.19 2.48
C TYR A 83 6.78 0.90 1.54
N LYS A 84 7.94 1.48 1.86
CA LYS A 84 8.57 2.55 1.04
C LYS A 84 8.84 2.04 -0.39
N SER A 85 9.41 0.84 -0.54
CA SER A 85 9.66 0.25 -1.86
C SER A 85 8.37 -0.05 -2.65
N THR A 86 7.35 -0.62 -2.01
CA THR A 86 6.07 -0.92 -2.67
C THR A 86 5.30 0.35 -3.05
N LYS A 87 5.27 1.36 -2.16
CA LYS A 87 4.62 2.66 -2.40
C LYS A 87 5.23 3.36 -3.62
N GLU A 88 6.55 3.34 -3.75
CA GLU A 88 7.24 3.94 -4.89
C GLU A 88 6.92 3.20 -6.20
N GLN A 89 6.93 1.87 -6.19
CA GLN A 89 6.55 1.08 -7.38
C GLN A 89 5.09 1.32 -7.79
N LEU A 90 4.16 1.38 -6.82
CA LEU A 90 2.76 1.67 -7.09
C LEU A 90 2.56 3.09 -7.65
N LYS A 91 3.31 4.08 -7.16
CA LYS A 91 3.29 5.45 -7.69
C LYS A 91 3.74 5.48 -9.15
N HIS A 92 4.81 4.77 -9.50
CA HIS A 92 5.26 4.66 -10.88
C HIS A 92 4.21 4.01 -11.80
N ILE A 93 3.58 2.92 -11.35
CA ILE A 93 2.51 2.24 -12.10
C ILE A 93 1.32 3.18 -12.28
N TYR A 94 0.87 3.85 -11.21
CA TYR A 94 -0.26 4.78 -11.26
C TYR A 94 -0.02 5.91 -12.28
N ASN A 95 1.15 6.53 -12.24
CA ASN A 95 1.52 7.58 -13.19
C ASN A 95 1.56 7.06 -14.63
N THR A 96 2.10 5.85 -14.84
CA THR A 96 2.14 5.21 -16.17
C THR A 96 0.73 4.96 -16.70
N VAL A 97 -0.17 4.42 -15.87
CA VAL A 97 -1.57 4.18 -16.23
C VAL A 97 -2.29 5.49 -16.56
N LEU A 98 -2.04 6.54 -15.79
CA LEU A 98 -2.62 7.86 -16.05
C LEU A 98 -2.19 8.43 -17.41
N LEU A 99 -0.90 8.32 -17.75
CA LEU A 99 -0.37 8.74 -19.06
C LEU A 99 -0.94 7.92 -20.21
N LEU A 100 -1.06 6.59 -20.04
CA LEU A 100 -1.67 5.72 -21.04
C LEU A 100 -3.15 6.03 -21.26
N ALA A 101 -3.88 6.32 -20.19
CA ALA A 101 -5.29 6.71 -20.26
C ALA A 101 -5.45 8.03 -21.03
N ASP A 102 -4.64 9.05 -20.74
CA ASP A 102 -4.64 10.33 -21.46
C ASP A 102 -4.27 10.18 -22.94
N HIS A 103 -3.33 9.29 -23.26
CA HIS A 103 -2.98 9.01 -24.66
C HIS A 103 -4.12 8.28 -25.40
N ALA A 104 -4.79 7.32 -24.75
CA ALA A 104 -5.91 6.59 -25.34
C ALA A 104 -7.12 7.50 -25.60
N THR A 105 -7.43 8.44 -24.70
CA THR A 105 -8.52 9.41 -24.91
C THR A 105 -8.22 10.35 -26.07
N LYS A 106 -6.99 10.85 -26.20
CA LYS A 106 -6.55 11.71 -27.32
C LYS A 106 -6.54 10.98 -28.66
N GLN A 107 -6.12 9.71 -28.70
CA GLN A 107 -6.14 8.91 -29.94
C GLN A 107 -7.56 8.61 -30.42
N ASN A 108 -8.52 8.41 -29.51
CA ASN A 108 -9.92 8.26 -29.89
C ASN A 108 -10.47 9.55 -30.52
N SER A 109 -10.13 10.71 -29.99
CA SER A 109 -10.54 12.00 -30.59
C SER A 109 -9.96 12.25 -31.99
N HIS A 110 -8.78 11.68 -32.31
CA HIS A 110 -8.18 11.82 -33.65
C HIS A 110 -8.62 10.73 -34.64
N ARG A 111 -9.37 9.71 -34.20
CA ARG A 111 -9.93 8.67 -35.09
C ARG A 111 -11.37 8.93 -35.51
N GLU A 112 -12.02 9.95 -34.94
CA GLU A 112 -13.39 10.36 -35.27
C GLU A 112 -13.47 11.62 -36.18
N LEU A 113 -12.35 12.03 -36.81
CA LEU A 113 -12.31 12.96 -37.95
C LEU A 113 -11.80 12.26 -39.21
#